data_AF-X1H2P5-F1
#
_entry.id   AF-X1H2P5-F1
#
_cell.length_a   1.000
_cell.length_b   1.000
_cell.length_c   1.000
_cell.angle_alpha   90.00
_cell.angle_beta   90.00
_cell.angle_gamma   90.00
#
_symmetry.space_group_name_H-M   'P 1'
#
loop_
_entity.id
_entity.type
_entity.pdbx_description
1 polymer ?
#
loop_
_entity_poly.entity_id
_entity_poly.type
_entity_poly.pdbx_seq_one_letter_code
_entity_poly.pdbx_strand_id
1 'polypeptide(L)'
;CGSGTFLYKAVNEIIKSFSAQTSETSRQIREIISNNAFGLDIAEFPLYLAEMNIIMRLLPFILGEKYNNPIEKKIKVFKTKDSIAEFIDVEFEDTVVDQNIRYKQGLFKFPEKELDYDSFMRDKNNLEEAKRSLKRQGEIPRRRFDYVIANPPYIGYNECCRQKVLIFDSMKRGKVKLNNIYGVNLHSTPNNQKKYAPKPNLYAFFIALGLALLKDNAKLCYITPQTILTAGDLDVLRYHLAKYVTIEKIITFSGNLFIG
;
A
#
# COMPACT_ATOMS: atom_id res chain seq x y z
N CYS A 1 -5.08 -6.23 -1.88
CA CYS A 1 -4.84 -7.06 -0.68
C CYS A 1 -5.32 -8.48 -0.91
N GLY A 2 -5.83 -8.81 -2.11
CA GLY A 2 -6.43 -10.08 -2.45
C GLY A 2 -7.56 -10.41 -1.48
N SER A 3 -7.67 -11.69 -1.16
CA SER A 3 -8.58 -12.24 -0.15
C SER A 3 -8.17 -11.96 1.30
N GLY A 4 -7.16 -11.10 1.52
CA GLY A 4 -6.82 -10.58 2.84
C GLY A 4 -5.93 -11.50 3.69
N THR A 5 -5.19 -12.46 3.13
CA THR A 5 -4.36 -13.40 3.91
C THR A 5 -3.39 -12.70 4.87
N PHE A 6 -2.68 -11.66 4.43
CA PHE A 6 -1.79 -10.89 5.30
C PHE A 6 -2.55 -10.14 6.40
N LEU A 7 -3.70 -9.53 6.07
CA LEU A 7 -4.53 -8.82 7.04
C LEU A 7 -5.10 -9.76 8.08
N TYR A 8 -5.63 -10.91 7.66
CA TYR A 8 -6.09 -11.95 8.55
C TYR A 8 -4.99 -12.41 9.51
N LYS A 9 -3.76 -12.63 9.01
CA LYS A 9 -2.64 -13.02 9.87
C LYS A 9 -2.27 -11.90 10.84
N ALA A 10 -2.21 -10.63 10.41
CA ALA A 10 -1.95 -9.50 11.29
C ALA A 10 -3.02 -9.39 12.40
N VAL A 11 -4.30 -9.47 12.04
CA VAL A 11 -5.43 -9.49 12.98
C VAL A 11 -5.30 -10.66 13.96
N ASN A 12 -4.95 -11.85 13.47
CA ASN A 12 -4.78 -13.02 14.31
C ASN A 12 -3.63 -12.88 15.31
N GLU A 13 -2.51 -12.30 14.92
CA GLU A 13 -1.38 -12.04 15.83
C GLU A 13 -1.72 -10.95 16.86
N ILE A 14 -2.48 -9.92 16.48
CA ILE A 14 -3.03 -8.94 17.44
C ILE A 14 -3.88 -9.66 18.48
N ILE A 15 -4.85 -10.48 18.05
CA ILE A 15 -5.72 -11.22 18.98
C ILE A 15 -4.92 -12.11 19.93
N LYS A 16 -3.91 -12.82 19.43
CA LYS A 16 -3.06 -13.71 20.24
C LYS A 16 -2.21 -12.96 21.27
N SER A 17 -1.92 -11.68 21.05
CA SER A 17 -1.14 -10.88 22.00
C SER A 17 -1.89 -10.56 23.29
N PHE A 18 -3.21 -10.79 23.33
CA PHE A 18 -4.04 -10.62 24.53
C PHE A 18 -4.11 -11.93 25.32
N SER A 19 -3.86 -11.85 26.63
CA SER A 19 -3.75 -13.00 27.53
C SER A 19 -5.08 -13.53 28.07
N ALA A 20 -6.14 -12.73 28.08
CA ALA A 20 -7.46 -13.09 28.61
C ALA A 20 -8.60 -12.49 27.78
N GLN A 21 -9.71 -13.22 27.66
CA GLN A 21 -10.91 -12.77 26.95
C GLN A 21 -11.93 -12.21 27.94
N THR A 22 -11.85 -10.89 28.17
CA THR A 22 -12.81 -10.09 28.93
C THR A 22 -13.61 -9.17 27.99
N SER A 23 -14.68 -8.53 28.49
CA SER A 23 -15.40 -7.49 27.71
C SER A 23 -14.46 -6.33 27.33
N GLU A 24 -13.62 -5.87 28.27
CA GLU A 24 -12.68 -4.77 28.01
C GLU A 24 -11.63 -5.12 26.96
N THR A 25 -11.00 -6.30 27.06
CA THR A 25 -10.04 -6.75 26.02
C THR A 25 -10.73 -6.94 24.67
N SER A 26 -11.99 -7.38 24.63
CA SER A 26 -12.76 -7.49 23.39
C SER A 26 -13.00 -6.12 22.76
N ARG A 27 -13.34 -5.11 23.55
CA ARG A 27 -13.47 -3.71 23.12
C ARG A 27 -12.16 -3.18 22.54
N GLN A 28 -11.05 -3.40 23.24
CA GLN A 28 -9.71 -2.97 22.81
C GLN A 28 -9.29 -3.64 21.48
N ILE A 29 -9.48 -4.96 21.35
CA ILE A 29 -9.19 -5.70 20.12
C ILE A 29 -9.96 -5.11 18.94
N ARG A 30 -11.27 -4.86 19.10
CA ARG A 30 -12.11 -4.25 18.05
C ARG A 30 -11.58 -2.88 17.64
N GLU A 31 -11.30 -2.03 18.62
CA GLU A 31 -10.79 -0.68 18.38
C GLU A 31 -9.44 -0.67 17.66
N ILE A 32 -8.50 -1.51 18.10
CA ILE A 32 -7.19 -1.64 17.47
C ILE A 32 -7.34 -2.10 16.02
N ILE A 33 -8.14 -3.13 15.76
CA ILE A 33 -8.27 -3.67 14.40
C ILE A 33 -8.96 -2.68 13.47
N SER A 34 -10.10 -2.10 13.87
CA SER A 34 -10.85 -1.15 13.04
C SER A 34 -10.04 0.12 12.72
N ASN A 35 -9.12 0.52 13.60
CA ASN A 35 -8.32 1.73 13.41
C ASN A 35 -6.97 1.50 12.73
N ASN A 36 -6.42 0.28 12.76
CA ASN A 36 -5.04 0.02 12.34
C ASN A 36 -4.88 -1.01 11.21
N ALA A 37 -5.93 -1.78 10.85
CA ALA A 37 -5.87 -2.74 9.74
C ALA A 37 -6.44 -2.15 8.44
N PHE A 38 -5.60 -1.98 7.42
CA PHE A 38 -5.98 -1.35 6.15
C PHE A 38 -5.68 -2.24 4.96
N GLY A 39 -6.63 -2.35 4.03
CA GLY A 39 -6.47 -3.10 2.78
C GLY A 39 -6.87 -2.28 1.56
N LEU A 40 -6.15 -2.45 0.46
CA LEU A 40 -6.48 -1.84 -0.84
C LEU A 40 -6.56 -2.93 -1.90
N ASP A 41 -7.62 -2.98 -2.67
CA ASP A 41 -7.70 -3.87 -3.83
C ASP A 41 -8.39 -3.20 -5.03
N ILE A 42 -8.19 -3.78 -6.21
CA ILE A 42 -8.83 -3.35 -7.45
C ILE A 42 -10.06 -4.19 -7.79
N ALA A 43 -10.34 -5.26 -7.06
CA ALA A 43 -11.54 -6.07 -7.26
C ALA A 43 -12.39 -6.11 -5.97
N GLU A 44 -13.70 -6.01 -6.11
CA GLU A 44 -14.61 -6.01 -4.93
C GLU A 44 -14.72 -7.40 -4.30
N PHE A 45 -14.81 -8.45 -5.12
CA PHE A 45 -14.98 -9.82 -4.61
C PHE A 45 -13.87 -10.24 -3.62
N PRO A 46 -12.57 -10.05 -3.92
CA PRO A 46 -11.52 -10.29 -2.94
C PRO A 46 -11.63 -9.45 -1.66
N LEU A 47 -12.14 -8.21 -1.75
CA LEU A 47 -12.36 -7.36 -0.57
C LEU A 47 -13.46 -7.89 0.33
N TYR A 48 -14.56 -8.38 -0.24
CA TYR A 48 -15.61 -9.07 0.53
C TYR A 48 -15.04 -10.30 1.26
N LEU A 49 -14.22 -11.10 0.58
CA LEU A 49 -13.55 -12.25 1.21
C LEU A 49 -12.60 -11.82 2.33
N ALA A 50 -11.84 -10.74 2.12
CA ALA A 50 -10.94 -10.19 3.13
C ALA A 50 -11.71 -9.71 4.37
N GLU A 51 -12.79 -8.96 4.16
CA GLU A 51 -13.65 -8.48 5.25
C GLU A 51 -14.30 -9.64 6.01
N MET A 52 -14.90 -10.60 5.31
CA MET A 52 -15.51 -11.79 5.91
C MET A 52 -14.49 -12.60 6.72
N ASN A 53 -13.29 -12.83 6.20
CA ASN A 53 -12.24 -13.56 6.92
C ASN A 53 -11.88 -12.89 8.25
N ILE A 54 -11.82 -11.56 8.28
CA ILE A 54 -11.52 -10.78 9.49
C ILE A 54 -12.72 -10.81 10.46
N ILE A 55 -13.94 -10.61 9.97
CA ILE A 55 -15.16 -10.67 10.79
C ILE A 55 -15.31 -12.05 11.43
N MET A 56 -15.14 -13.12 10.66
CA MET A 56 -15.20 -14.49 11.19
C MET A 56 -14.14 -14.73 12.26
N ARG A 57 -12.96 -14.12 12.13
CA ARG A 57 -11.91 -14.20 13.17
C ARG A 57 -12.29 -13.43 14.43
N LEU A 58 -13.01 -12.33 14.28
CA LEU A 58 -13.50 -11.47 15.35
C LEU A 58 -14.79 -11.96 16.01
N LEU A 59 -15.48 -12.94 15.42
CA LEU A 59 -16.78 -13.45 15.86
C LEU A 59 -16.86 -13.75 17.38
N PRO A 60 -15.86 -14.42 17.99
CA PRO A 60 -15.89 -14.68 19.44
C PRO A 60 -15.84 -13.40 20.31
N PHE A 61 -15.36 -12.28 19.77
CA PHE A 61 -15.18 -11.01 20.49
C PHE A 61 -16.30 -10.00 20.24
N ILE A 62 -17.25 -10.33 19.35
CA ILE A 62 -18.40 -9.46 18.99
C ILE A 62 -19.75 -10.04 19.44
N LEU A 63 -19.85 -11.33 19.76
CA LEU A 63 -21.11 -12.00 20.13
C LEU A 63 -21.54 -11.81 21.61
N GLY A 64 -20.72 -11.20 22.46
CA GLY A 64 -20.94 -11.15 23.93
C GLY A 64 -21.70 -9.93 24.47
N GLU A 65 -21.99 -8.92 23.65
CA GLU A 65 -22.75 -7.72 24.06
C GLU A 65 -24.04 -7.65 23.23
N LYS A 66 -25.11 -7.01 23.74
CA LYS A 66 -26.35 -6.72 22.97
C LYS A 66 -25.90 -6.26 21.58
N TYR A 67 -26.20 -7.06 20.56
CA TYR A 67 -25.56 -7.01 19.26
C TYR A 67 -25.85 -5.66 18.56
N ASN A 68 -25.04 -4.64 18.85
CA ASN A 68 -24.85 -3.54 17.93
C ASN A 68 -24.01 -4.11 16.80
N ASN A 69 -24.60 -4.08 15.62
CA ASN A 69 -24.09 -4.75 14.44
C ASN A 69 -22.59 -4.43 14.25
N PRO A 70 -21.67 -5.42 14.23
CA PRO A 70 -20.23 -5.20 13.98
C PRO A 70 -19.95 -4.51 12.63
N ILE A 71 -20.99 -4.39 11.79
CA ILE A 71 -21.06 -3.58 10.57
C ILE A 71 -20.95 -2.07 10.83
N GLU A 72 -21.23 -1.54 12.03
CA GLU A 72 -21.15 -0.09 12.30
C GLU A 72 -19.74 0.49 12.18
N LYS A 73 -18.69 -0.33 12.37
CA LYS A 73 -17.28 0.05 12.12
C LYS A 73 -16.65 -0.91 11.13
N LYS A 74 -16.99 -0.69 9.86
CA LYS A 74 -16.45 -1.40 8.71
C LYS A 74 -14.94 -1.57 8.81
N ILE A 75 -14.43 -2.76 8.51
CA ILE A 75 -12.99 -2.98 8.36
C ILE A 75 -12.48 -2.07 7.24
N LYS A 76 -11.34 -1.40 7.43
CA LYS A 76 -10.80 -0.42 6.49
C LYS A 76 -10.16 -1.07 5.25
N VAL A 77 -10.95 -1.88 4.52
CA VAL A 77 -10.64 -2.44 3.21
C VAL A 77 -11.34 -1.63 2.14
N PHE A 78 -10.57 -1.18 1.13
CA PHE A 78 -11.03 -0.22 0.14
C PHE A 78 -10.85 -0.71 -1.29
N LYS A 79 -11.93 -0.57 -2.07
CA LYS A 79 -11.91 -0.65 -3.52
C LYS A 79 -11.29 0.60 -4.09
N THR A 80 -10.22 0.40 -4.85
CA THR A 80 -9.53 1.42 -5.62
C THR A 80 -9.68 1.10 -7.11
N LYS A 81 -9.54 2.11 -7.96
CA LYS A 81 -9.44 1.88 -9.42
C LYS A 81 -8.05 1.37 -9.79
N ASP A 82 -7.05 1.96 -9.16
CA ASP A 82 -5.63 1.60 -9.23
C ASP A 82 -5.01 2.03 -7.89
N SER A 83 -4.51 1.07 -7.11
CA SER A 83 -3.99 1.35 -5.77
C SER A 83 -2.73 2.22 -5.80
N ILE A 84 -1.95 2.19 -6.89
CA ILE A 84 -0.81 3.09 -7.07
C ILE A 84 -1.30 4.48 -7.43
N ALA A 85 -2.31 4.64 -8.29
CA ALA A 85 -2.78 5.99 -8.64
C ALA A 85 -3.62 6.66 -7.53
N GLU A 86 -4.20 5.87 -6.61
CA GLU A 86 -5.11 6.36 -5.56
C GLU A 86 -4.50 7.47 -4.66
N PHE A 87 -3.17 7.43 -4.46
CA PHE A 87 -2.43 8.31 -3.56
C PHE A 87 -1.54 9.33 -4.28
N ILE A 88 -1.60 9.44 -5.61
CA ILE A 88 -0.63 10.24 -6.38
C ILE A 88 -0.74 11.75 -6.14
N ASP A 89 -1.91 12.22 -5.72
CA ASP A 89 -2.22 13.61 -5.34
C ASP A 89 -2.17 13.81 -3.81
N VAL A 90 -1.72 12.80 -3.06
CA VAL A 90 -1.46 12.92 -1.63
C VAL A 90 -0.07 13.49 -1.45
N GLU A 91 0.00 14.66 -0.81
CA GLU A 91 1.26 15.26 -0.40
C GLU A 91 1.88 14.43 0.71
N PHE A 92 2.96 13.73 0.35
CA PHE A 92 3.84 13.07 1.29
C PHE A 92 4.96 14.04 1.66
N GLU A 93 4.70 14.93 2.61
CA GLU A 93 5.72 15.81 3.18
C GLU A 93 6.39 15.12 4.39
N ASP A 94 7.69 15.41 4.59
CA ASP A 94 8.43 15.23 5.85
C ASP A 94 8.99 13.84 6.27
N THR A 95 9.57 12.99 5.41
CA THR A 95 10.63 12.03 5.85
C THR A 95 12.04 12.54 5.55
N VAL A 96 13.06 11.95 6.18
CA VAL A 96 14.49 12.14 5.83
C VAL A 96 14.77 11.75 4.35
N VAL A 97 14.00 10.79 3.81
CA VAL A 97 14.00 10.46 2.39
C VAL A 97 13.37 11.59 1.57
N ASP A 98 12.28 12.21 2.06
CA ASP A 98 11.57 13.32 1.41
C ASP A 98 12.37 14.64 1.39
N GLN A 99 13.26 14.89 2.36
CA GLN A 99 14.07 16.11 2.38
C GLN A 99 15.02 16.22 1.18
N ASN A 100 15.49 15.09 0.63
CA ASN A 100 16.37 15.04 -0.54
C ASN A 100 15.61 14.94 -1.88
N ILE A 101 14.29 14.77 -1.86
CA ILE A 101 13.49 14.42 -3.05
C ILE A 101 12.28 15.37 -3.19
N ARG A 102 12.50 16.64 -2.85
CA ARG A 102 11.51 17.71 -3.00
C ARG A 102 11.18 17.93 -4.47
N TYR A 103 10.00 17.53 -4.93
CA TYR A 103 9.29 18.26 -5.98
C TYR A 103 7.77 18.01 -5.99
N LYS A 104 7.04 19.08 -5.63
CA LYS A 104 5.71 19.53 -6.10
C LYS A 104 4.86 18.48 -6.84
N GLN A 105 4.14 17.62 -6.12
CA GLN A 105 3.01 16.85 -6.66
C GLN A 105 1.64 17.28 -6.07
N GLY A 106 1.63 18.18 -5.10
CA GLY A 106 0.44 18.50 -4.29
C GLY A 106 -0.65 19.39 -4.88
N LEU A 107 -0.42 20.03 -6.03
CA LEU A 107 -1.38 21.00 -6.60
C LEU A 107 -2.37 20.41 -7.61
N PHE A 108 -2.26 19.14 -7.98
CA PHE A 108 -3.11 18.55 -9.02
C PHE A 108 -4.04 17.48 -8.44
N LYS A 109 -5.36 17.75 -8.41
CA LYS A 109 -6.36 16.72 -8.11
C LYS A 109 -6.32 15.64 -9.19
N PHE A 110 -6.40 14.38 -8.78
CA PHE A 110 -6.34 13.24 -9.71
C PHE A 110 -7.72 12.56 -9.87
N PRO A 111 -8.72 13.20 -10.50
CA PRO A 111 -10.10 12.72 -10.51
C PRO A 111 -10.26 11.37 -11.23
N GLU A 112 -9.36 11.02 -12.16
CA GLU A 112 -9.45 9.76 -12.89
C GLU A 112 -9.33 8.51 -12.02
N LYS A 113 -8.88 8.64 -10.76
CA LYS A 113 -8.81 7.56 -9.77
C LYS A 113 -10.16 7.18 -9.19
N GLU A 114 -11.15 8.07 -9.28
CA GLU A 114 -12.48 7.80 -8.73
C GLU A 114 -13.18 6.67 -9.50
N LEU A 115 -14.04 5.95 -8.78
CA LEU A 115 -14.93 4.97 -9.39
C LEU A 115 -16.05 5.68 -10.13
N ASP A 116 -16.48 5.09 -11.22
CA ASP A 116 -17.63 5.48 -12.04
C ASP A 116 -18.98 4.97 -11.48
N TYR A 117 -18.94 4.23 -10.36
CA TYR A 117 -20.09 3.74 -9.63
C TYR A 117 -19.86 3.83 -8.11
N ASP A 118 -20.95 3.81 -7.34
CA ASP A 118 -20.88 3.71 -5.89
C ASP A 118 -20.67 2.26 -5.45
N SER A 119 -19.52 2.03 -4.81
CA SER A 119 -19.10 0.72 -4.30
C SER A 119 -19.31 0.65 -2.81
N PHE A 120 -19.99 -0.40 -2.31
CA PHE A 120 -20.03 -0.67 -0.86
C PHE A 120 -18.62 -0.90 -0.30
N MET A 121 -17.71 -1.43 -1.13
CA MET A 121 -16.30 -1.63 -0.81
C MET A 121 -15.46 -0.35 -0.89
N ARG A 122 -16.03 0.81 -1.24
CA ARG A 122 -15.36 2.12 -1.21
C ARG A 122 -16.06 3.07 -0.26
N ASP A 123 -15.76 2.92 1.03
CA ASP A 123 -16.16 3.94 2.02
C ASP A 123 -15.33 5.21 1.79
N LYS A 124 -15.95 6.20 1.13
CA LYS A 124 -15.30 7.47 0.77
C LYS A 124 -14.83 8.22 2.01
N ASN A 125 -15.60 8.22 3.10
CA ASN A 125 -15.24 8.96 4.32
C ASN A 125 -14.02 8.35 4.99
N ASN A 126 -13.98 7.02 5.12
CA ASN A 126 -12.84 6.31 5.69
C ASN A 126 -11.60 6.36 4.78
N LEU A 127 -11.77 6.32 3.46
CA LEU A 127 -10.64 6.46 2.52
C LEU A 127 -10.07 7.89 2.54
N GLU A 128 -10.92 8.91 2.58
CA GLU A 128 -10.48 10.30 2.71
C GLU A 128 -9.91 10.61 4.10
N GLU A 129 -10.40 9.97 5.17
CA GLU A 129 -9.75 9.99 6.48
C GLU A 129 -8.35 9.37 6.41
N ALA A 130 -8.21 8.20 5.79
CA ALA A 130 -6.91 7.55 5.60
C ALA A 130 -5.95 8.46 4.81
N LYS A 131 -6.36 9.02 3.67
CA LYS A 131 -5.54 9.95 2.89
C LYS A 131 -5.18 11.22 3.66
N ARG A 132 -6.14 11.81 4.38
CA ARG A 132 -5.90 12.98 5.24
C ARG A 132 -4.94 12.68 6.37
N SER A 133 -5.01 11.48 6.94
CA SER A 133 -4.07 11.01 7.96
C SER A 133 -2.64 10.93 7.41
N LEU A 134 -2.48 10.73 6.11
CA LEU A 134 -1.20 10.74 5.41
C LEU A 134 -0.72 12.15 5.01
N LYS A 135 -1.38 13.22 5.48
CA LYS A 135 -0.90 14.60 5.34
C LYS A 135 -0.56 15.19 6.71
N ARG A 136 0.39 16.12 6.75
CA ARG A 136 0.59 16.97 7.92
C ARG A 136 -0.58 17.96 8.02
N GLN A 137 -1.14 18.15 9.21
CA GLN A 137 -2.26 19.07 9.42
C GLN A 137 -1.89 20.07 10.51
N GLY A 138 -1.20 21.15 10.11
CA GLY A 138 -0.66 22.13 11.06
C GLY A 138 0.37 21.48 11.99
N GLU A 139 0.05 21.46 13.28
CA GLU A 139 0.85 20.81 14.33
C GLU A 139 0.58 19.31 14.45
N ILE A 140 -0.51 18.80 13.88
CA ILE A 140 -0.85 17.38 13.93
C ILE A 140 0.09 16.61 12.99
N PRO A 141 0.94 15.71 13.51
CA PRO A 141 1.85 14.94 12.69
C PRO A 141 1.06 13.97 11.81
N ARG A 142 1.61 13.73 10.61
CA ARG A 142 1.11 12.71 9.70
C ARG A 142 1.07 11.33 10.39
N ARG A 143 -0.05 10.62 10.28
CA ARG A 143 -0.18 9.20 10.67
C ARG A 143 0.17 8.31 9.48
N ARG A 144 1.33 7.67 9.55
CA ARG A 144 1.81 6.66 8.58
C ARG A 144 1.68 5.26 9.18
N PHE A 145 2.11 4.23 8.45
CA PHE A 145 2.08 2.84 8.91
C PHE A 145 3.40 2.40 9.53
N ASP A 146 3.33 1.61 10.61
CA ASP A 146 4.50 0.92 11.18
C ASP A 146 4.91 -0.30 10.35
N TYR A 147 3.95 -0.87 9.60
CA TYR A 147 4.16 -2.00 8.71
C TYR A 147 3.39 -1.83 7.41
N VAL A 148 4.07 -2.04 6.29
CA VAL A 148 3.43 -2.19 4.98
C VAL A 148 3.86 -3.52 4.39
N ILE A 149 2.90 -4.41 4.18
CA ILE A 149 3.13 -5.80 3.79
C ILE A 149 2.36 -6.10 2.50
N ALA A 150 3.02 -6.69 1.52
CA ALA A 150 2.36 -7.03 0.26
C ALA A 150 2.97 -8.22 -0.48
N ASN A 151 2.13 -8.89 -1.26
CA ASN A 151 2.50 -9.67 -2.42
C ASN A 151 1.96 -8.91 -3.65
N PRO A 152 2.68 -7.89 -4.16
CA PRO A 152 2.21 -7.06 -5.26
C PRO A 152 2.06 -7.86 -6.57
N PRO A 153 1.31 -7.36 -7.55
CA PRO A 153 1.22 -7.98 -8.88
C PRO A 153 2.54 -7.92 -9.65
N TYR A 154 2.87 -8.99 -10.36
CA TYR A 154 4.14 -9.16 -11.11
C TYR A 154 3.96 -8.94 -12.62
N ILE A 155 3.43 -7.79 -13.02
CA ILE A 155 3.08 -7.49 -14.41
C ILE A 155 4.17 -6.62 -15.05
N GLY A 156 4.63 -7.00 -16.24
CA GLY A 156 5.64 -6.23 -16.97
C GLY A 156 5.13 -4.86 -17.45
N TYR A 157 6.03 -3.87 -17.56
CA TYR A 157 5.70 -2.50 -17.92
C TYR A 157 4.85 -2.37 -19.20
N ASN A 158 5.28 -3.04 -20.30
CA ASN A 158 4.58 -2.96 -21.59
C ASN A 158 3.15 -3.53 -21.49
N GLU A 159 2.96 -4.56 -20.68
CA GLU A 159 1.67 -5.18 -20.45
C GLU A 159 0.75 -4.24 -19.67
N CYS A 160 1.26 -3.56 -18.64
CA CYS A 160 0.52 -2.50 -17.95
C CYS A 160 0.12 -1.36 -18.89
N CYS A 161 1.00 -0.95 -19.81
CA CYS A 161 0.67 0.05 -20.83
C CYS A 161 -0.42 -0.44 -21.79
N ARG A 162 -0.36 -1.70 -22.23
CA ARG A 162 -1.36 -2.31 -23.13
C ARG A 162 -2.73 -2.38 -22.46
N GLN A 163 -2.77 -2.76 -21.19
CA GLN A 163 -3.99 -2.80 -20.38
C GLN A 163 -4.48 -1.42 -19.93
N LYS A 164 -3.74 -0.35 -20.24
CA LYS A 164 -4.05 1.04 -19.82
C LYS A 164 -4.23 1.17 -18.29
N VAL A 165 -3.38 0.46 -17.52
CA VAL A 165 -3.34 0.63 -16.06
C VAL A 165 -3.14 2.11 -15.75
N LEU A 166 -3.96 2.67 -14.85
CA LEU A 166 -4.16 4.11 -14.72
C LEU A 166 -2.84 4.85 -14.50
N ILE A 167 -1.96 4.38 -13.61
CA ILE A 167 -0.67 5.03 -13.38
C ILE A 167 0.20 5.12 -14.65
N PHE A 168 0.15 4.11 -15.53
CA PHE A 168 0.92 4.09 -16.78
C PHE A 168 0.32 4.98 -17.86
N ASP A 169 -1.01 4.99 -17.97
CA ASP A 169 -1.70 5.90 -18.86
C ASP A 169 -1.47 7.36 -18.43
N SER A 170 -1.39 7.61 -17.13
CA SER A 170 -1.06 8.91 -16.53
C SER A 170 0.37 9.35 -16.85
N MET A 171 1.32 8.41 -16.83
CA MET A 171 2.70 8.68 -17.29
C MET A 171 2.75 8.99 -18.79
N LYS A 172 2.00 8.27 -19.62
CA LYS A 172 1.90 8.54 -21.06
C LYS A 172 1.34 9.93 -21.36
N ARG A 173 0.41 10.42 -20.53
CA ARG A 173 -0.16 11.77 -20.60
C ARG A 173 0.71 12.84 -19.95
N GLY A 174 1.89 12.49 -19.41
CA GLY A 174 2.81 13.41 -18.75
C GLY A 174 2.36 13.93 -17.38
N LYS A 175 1.28 13.37 -16.79
CA LYS A 175 0.77 13.75 -15.48
C LYS A 175 1.62 13.21 -14.33
N VAL A 176 2.22 12.05 -14.55
CA VAL A 176 3.11 11.37 -13.61
C VAL A 176 4.46 11.16 -14.29
N LYS A 177 5.55 11.29 -13.55
CA LYS A 177 6.90 11.11 -14.11
C LYS A 177 7.60 9.94 -13.43
N LEU A 178 8.21 9.07 -14.24
CA LEU A 178 8.92 7.88 -13.75
C LEU A 178 10.09 8.23 -12.81
N ASN A 179 10.66 9.43 -12.94
CA ASN A 179 11.74 9.90 -12.06
C ASN A 179 11.26 10.37 -10.68
N ASN A 180 9.96 10.37 -10.42
CA ASN A 180 9.38 10.70 -9.13
C ASN A 180 8.07 9.96 -8.92
N ILE A 181 8.17 8.66 -8.61
CA ILE A 181 7.04 7.87 -8.11
C ILE A 181 7.15 7.88 -6.60
N TYR A 182 6.38 8.75 -5.95
CA TYR A 182 6.37 8.87 -4.49
C TYR A 182 7.76 9.11 -3.85
N GLY A 183 8.56 9.97 -4.47
CA GLY A 183 9.94 10.20 -4.04
C GLY A 183 10.93 9.13 -4.53
N VAL A 184 10.48 8.05 -5.16
CA VAL A 184 11.40 7.07 -5.76
C VAL A 184 11.67 7.42 -7.21
N ASN A 185 12.94 7.65 -7.55
CA ASN A 185 13.36 7.81 -8.93
C ASN A 185 13.51 6.43 -9.60
N LEU A 186 12.50 6.05 -10.38
CA LEU A 186 12.49 4.81 -11.15
C LEU A 186 13.04 5.00 -12.58
N HIS A 187 13.63 6.15 -12.91
CA HIS A 187 14.18 6.42 -14.24
C HIS A 187 15.71 6.34 -14.29
N SER A 188 16.42 6.94 -13.32
CA SER A 188 17.88 7.03 -13.33
C SER A 188 18.46 7.16 -11.93
N THR A 189 19.74 6.83 -11.79
CA THR A 189 20.50 7.13 -10.57
C THR A 189 21.30 8.43 -10.78
N PRO A 190 21.71 9.14 -9.71
CA PRO A 190 22.47 10.39 -9.84
C PRO A 190 23.74 10.27 -10.70
N ASN A 191 24.41 9.11 -10.67
CA ASN A 191 25.66 8.87 -11.40
C ASN A 191 25.47 8.13 -12.74
N ASN A 192 24.24 7.77 -13.10
CA ASN A 192 23.94 7.05 -14.33
C ASN A 192 22.59 7.50 -14.89
N GLN A 193 22.61 8.62 -15.62
CA GLN A 193 21.47 9.12 -16.36
C GLN A 193 21.23 8.22 -17.58
N LYS A 194 20.12 7.48 -17.56
CA LYS A 194 19.77 6.58 -18.67
C LYS A 194 19.28 7.39 -19.86
N LYS A 195 19.81 7.07 -21.05
CA LYS A 195 19.35 7.62 -22.34
C LYS A 195 17.91 7.21 -22.67
N TYR A 196 17.54 5.99 -22.31
CA TYR A 196 16.21 5.43 -22.52
C TYR A 196 15.55 5.15 -21.18
N ALA A 197 14.25 5.45 -21.08
CA ALA A 197 13.49 5.17 -19.88
C ALA A 197 13.48 3.66 -19.61
N PRO A 198 13.83 3.22 -18.39
CA PRO A 198 13.74 1.82 -18.02
C PRO A 198 12.27 1.38 -17.99
N LYS A 199 12.06 0.06 -18.04
CA LYS A 199 10.73 -0.56 -18.05
C LYS A 199 10.51 -1.44 -16.80
N PRO A 200 10.53 -0.86 -15.59
CA PRO A 200 10.42 -1.64 -14.37
C PRO A 200 9.07 -2.37 -14.29
N ASN A 201 9.07 -3.56 -13.70
CA ASN A 201 7.85 -4.31 -13.42
C ASN A 201 6.94 -3.54 -12.45
N LEU A 202 5.63 -3.78 -12.52
CA LEU A 202 4.61 -3.13 -11.69
C LEU A 202 4.93 -3.18 -10.18
N TYR A 203 5.52 -4.26 -9.68
CA TYR A 203 5.87 -4.34 -8.25
C TYR A 203 6.84 -3.24 -7.79
N ALA A 204 7.65 -2.65 -8.68
CA ALA A 204 8.54 -1.54 -8.34
C ALA A 204 7.76 -0.28 -7.92
N PHE A 205 6.61 -0.02 -8.58
CA PHE A 205 5.72 1.08 -8.23
C PHE A 205 5.01 0.82 -6.89
N PHE A 206 4.68 -0.44 -6.60
CA PHE A 206 4.16 -0.82 -5.27
C PHE A 206 5.20 -0.67 -4.17
N ILE A 207 6.48 -0.98 -4.42
CA ILE A 207 7.55 -0.71 -3.46
C ILE A 207 7.65 0.79 -3.18
N ALA A 208 7.60 1.63 -4.23
CA ALA A 208 7.62 3.08 -4.07
C ALA A 208 6.43 3.60 -3.24
N LEU A 209 5.21 3.14 -3.54
CA LEU A 209 4.03 3.44 -2.71
C LEU A 209 4.23 2.96 -1.27
N GLY A 210 4.73 1.73 -1.08
CA GLY A 210 4.92 1.14 0.23
C GLY A 210 5.89 1.95 1.10
N LEU A 211 7.00 2.41 0.53
CA LEU A 211 7.94 3.32 1.21
C LEU A 211 7.28 4.64 1.61
N ALA A 212 6.49 5.23 0.72
CA ALA A 212 5.81 6.49 0.99
C ALA A 212 4.74 6.41 2.09
N LEU A 213 4.20 5.21 2.32
CA LEU A 213 3.19 4.93 3.34
C LEU A 213 3.80 4.68 4.74
N LEU A 214 5.11 4.41 4.85
CA LEU A 214 5.77 4.04 6.10
C LEU A 214 6.18 5.24 6.95
N LYS A 215 6.04 5.13 8.28
CA LYS A 215 6.69 6.03 9.26
C LYS A 215 8.21 5.89 9.21
N ASP A 216 8.91 6.83 9.83
CA ASP A 216 10.33 6.66 10.11
C ASP A 216 10.54 5.43 11.00
N ASN A 217 11.59 4.65 10.73
CA ASN A 217 11.93 3.39 11.41
C ASN A 217 10.87 2.26 11.32
N ALA A 218 9.90 2.38 10.41
CA ALA A 218 8.91 1.34 10.14
C ALA A 218 9.44 0.26 9.19
N LYS A 219 8.66 -0.83 9.00
CA LYS A 219 9.09 -1.99 8.22
C LYS A 219 8.27 -2.21 6.94
N LEU A 220 8.97 -2.34 5.81
CA LEU A 220 8.44 -2.84 4.55
C LEU A 220 8.70 -4.35 4.44
N CYS A 221 7.68 -5.17 4.16
CA CYS A 221 7.85 -6.61 3.95
C CYS A 221 7.11 -7.08 2.69
N TYR A 222 7.86 -7.32 1.61
CA TYR A 222 7.29 -7.63 0.31
C TYR A 222 7.78 -8.98 -0.20
N ILE A 223 6.89 -9.74 -0.83
CA ILE A 223 7.26 -10.89 -1.66
C ILE A 223 7.32 -10.39 -3.10
N THR A 224 8.47 -10.49 -3.76
CA THR A 224 8.66 -10.03 -5.15
C THR A 224 9.47 -11.04 -5.95
N PRO A 225 9.44 -10.96 -7.29
CA PRO A 225 10.29 -11.77 -8.13
C PRO A 225 11.77 -11.46 -7.87
N GLN A 226 12.62 -12.48 -7.95
CA GLN A 226 14.08 -12.35 -7.75
C GLN A 226 14.74 -11.37 -8.75
N THR A 227 14.06 -11.03 -9.84
CA THR A 227 14.52 -10.05 -10.83
C THR A 227 14.84 -8.69 -10.22
N ILE A 228 14.33 -8.37 -9.03
CA ILE A 228 14.74 -7.16 -8.28
C ILE A 228 16.24 -7.12 -8.04
N LEU A 229 16.91 -8.26 -7.89
CA LEU A 229 18.34 -8.37 -7.61
C LEU A 229 19.20 -8.21 -8.88
N THR A 230 18.68 -8.58 -10.05
CA THR A 230 19.50 -8.78 -11.26
C THR A 230 19.08 -7.96 -12.48
N ALA A 231 17.79 -7.63 -12.63
CA ALA A 231 17.29 -7.00 -13.86
C ALA A 231 17.82 -5.57 -14.02
N GLY A 232 18.26 -5.23 -15.24
CA GLY A 232 18.86 -3.93 -15.56
C GLY A 232 17.90 -2.74 -15.44
N ASP A 233 16.59 -2.96 -15.62
CA ASP A 233 15.56 -1.92 -15.44
C ASP A 233 15.27 -1.59 -13.97
N LEU A 234 15.80 -2.38 -13.03
CA LEU A 234 15.58 -2.25 -11.59
C LEU A 234 16.83 -1.81 -10.83
N ASP A 235 17.91 -1.45 -11.53
CA ASP A 235 19.12 -0.89 -10.94
C ASP A 235 18.85 0.41 -10.17
N VAL A 236 17.95 1.24 -10.68
CA VAL A 236 17.48 2.49 -10.05
C VAL A 236 16.75 2.24 -8.74
N LEU A 237 15.92 1.19 -8.69
CA LEU A 237 15.24 0.78 -7.47
C LEU A 237 16.24 0.20 -6.47
N ARG A 238 17.16 -0.67 -6.92
CA ARG A 238 18.24 -1.20 -6.08
C ARG A 238 19.09 -0.08 -5.49
N TYR A 239 19.45 0.92 -6.29
CA TYR A 239 20.18 2.09 -5.83
C TYR A 239 19.40 2.84 -4.75
N HIS A 240 18.11 3.12 -4.99
CA HIS A 240 17.28 3.83 -4.02
C HIS A 240 17.20 3.06 -2.70
N LEU A 241 16.90 1.75 -2.75
CA LEU A 241 16.83 0.90 -1.56
C LEU A 241 18.16 0.84 -0.82
N ALA A 242 19.28 0.66 -1.51
CA ALA A 242 20.60 0.58 -0.88
C ALA A 242 21.06 1.92 -0.28
N LYS A 243 20.62 3.06 -0.82
CA LYS A 243 21.06 4.39 -0.40
C LYS A 243 20.21 4.97 0.73
N TYR A 244 18.89 4.74 0.69
CA TYR A 244 17.93 5.45 1.54
C TYR A 244 17.18 4.53 2.52
N VAL A 245 17.35 3.21 2.41
CA VAL A 245 16.65 2.24 3.26
C VAL A 245 17.67 1.30 3.91
N THR A 246 17.38 0.85 5.13
CA THR A 246 18.16 -0.22 5.78
C THR A 246 17.55 -1.57 5.41
N ILE A 247 18.33 -2.43 4.74
CA ILE A 247 17.89 -3.78 4.39
C ILE A 247 18.19 -4.72 5.57
N GLU A 248 17.15 -5.08 6.32
CA GLU A 248 17.29 -6.01 7.45
C GLU A 248 17.49 -7.47 6.99
N LYS A 249 16.77 -7.88 5.93
CA LYS A 249 16.80 -9.26 5.44
C LYS A 249 16.37 -9.36 3.98
N ILE A 250 17.06 -10.21 3.23
CA ILE A 250 16.61 -10.70 1.92
C ILE A 250 16.53 -12.22 2.03
N ILE A 251 15.35 -12.78 1.76
CA ILE A 251 15.14 -14.23 1.73
C ILE A 251 14.87 -14.63 0.29
N THR A 252 15.74 -15.48 -0.28
CA THR A 252 15.56 -16.04 -1.62
C THR A 252 14.99 -17.44 -1.51
N PHE A 253 13.89 -17.69 -2.22
CA PHE A 253 13.30 -19.03 -2.33
C PHE A 253 13.84 -19.72 -3.60
N SER A 254 14.32 -20.96 -3.49
CA SER A 254 14.78 -21.74 -4.63
C SER A 254 13.59 -22.21 -5.50
N GLY A 255 13.59 -21.84 -6.78
CA GLY A 255 12.64 -22.36 -7.77
C GLY A 255 11.90 -21.29 -8.58
N ASN A 256 11.46 -21.69 -9.78
CA ASN A 256 10.44 -20.96 -10.53
C ASN A 256 9.09 -21.15 -9.81
N LEU A 257 8.89 -20.46 -8.68
CA LEU A 257 7.62 -20.48 -7.92
C LEU A 257 6.42 -20.00 -8.77
N PHE A 258 6.71 -19.30 -9.87
CA PHE A 258 5.74 -18.85 -10.86
C PHE A 258 6.19 -19.39 -12.21
N ILE A 259 5.44 -20.34 -12.76
CA ILE A 259 5.59 -20.77 -14.15
C ILE A 259 5.00 -19.63 -14.99
N GLY A 260 5.85 -18.95 -15.75
CA GLY A 260 5.45 -17.91 -16.69
C GLY A 260 4.75 -18.47 -17.91
#